data_AF-A0A1H1V000-F1
#
_entry.id   AF-A0A1H1V000-F1
#
_cell.length_a   1.000
_cell.length_b   1.000
_cell.length_c   1.000
_cell.angle_alpha   90.00
_cell.angle_beta   90.00
_cell.angle_gamma   90.00
#
_symmetry.space_group_name_H-M   'P 1'
#
loop_
_entity.id
_entity.type
_entity.pdbx_description
1 polymer ?
#
loop_
_entity_poly.entity_id
_entity_poly.type
_entity_poly.pdbx_seq_one_letter_code
_entity_poly.pdbx_strand_id
1 'polypeptide(L)' 'MNTLLIIVAIIAVILLFTGGFVQSLNFLLWVGIILLVLAVIIWLVRMLTGNRTP' A
#
# COMPACT_ATOMS: atom_id res chain seq x y z
N MET A 1 39.27 2.31 -13.01
CA MET A 1 38.25 2.33 -11.94
C MET A 1 37.63 3.72 -11.91
N ASN A 2 36.68 3.96 -12.82
CA ASN A 2 36.15 5.30 -13.05
C ASN A 2 35.07 5.58 -12.02
N THR A 3 35.26 6.62 -11.22
CA THR A 3 34.32 7.06 -10.18
C THR A 3 32.89 7.22 -10.72
N LEU A 4 32.74 7.66 -11.97
CA LEU A 4 31.45 7.76 -12.67
C LEU A 4 30.71 6.42 -12.77
N LEU A 5 31.42 5.32 -13.08
CA LEU A 5 30.81 3.99 -13.17
C LEU A 5 30.31 3.49 -11.80
N ILE A 6 31.05 3.79 -10.74
CA ILE A 6 30.67 3.43 -9.36
C ILE A 6 29.41 4.19 -8.94
N ILE A 7 29.34 5.48 -9.25
CA ILE A 7 28.17 6.32 -8.92
C ILE A 7 26.93 5.82 -9.65
N VAL A 8 27.04 5.55 -10.96
CA VAL A 8 25.91 5.03 -11.76
C VAL A 8 25.44 3.67 -11.25
N ALA A 9 26.38 2.78 -10.89
CA ALA A 9 26.04 1.48 -10.31
C ALA A 9 25.25 1.62 -8.99
N ILE A 10 25.66 2.53 -8.10
CA ILE A 10 24.95 2.78 -6.84
C ILE A 10 23.55 3.34 -7.11
N ILE A 11 23.42 4.32 -8.01
CA ILE A 11 22.11 4.89 -8.37
C ILE A 11 21.20 3.82 -8.97
N ALA A 12 21.71 2.96 -9.85
CA ALA A 12 20.95 1.88 -10.45
C ALA A 12 20.39 0.92 -9.38
N VAL A 13 21.19 0.57 -8.37
CA VAL A 13 20.75 -0.26 -7.25
C VAL A 13 19.65 0.43 -6.44
N ILE A 14 19.82 1.71 -6.10
CA ILE A 14 18.81 2.48 -5.36
C ILE A 14 17.51 2.58 -6.15
N LEU A 15 17.58 2.87 -7.46
CA LEU A 15 16.40 2.99 -8.33
C LEU A 15 15.70 1.65 -8.56
N LEU A 16 16.44 0.54 -8.63
CA LEU A 16 15.88 -0.80 -8.72
C LEU A 16 15.02 -1.13 -7.49
N PHE A 17 15.52 -0.81 -6.29
CA PHE A 17 14.76 -1.02 -5.06
C PHE A 17 13.63 -0.01 -4.89
N THR A 18 13.87 1.28 -5.10
CA THR A 18 12.83 2.31 -4.93
C THR A 18 11.72 2.21 -5.95
N GLY A 19 12.00 1.85 -7.22
CA GLY A 19 10.97 1.68 -8.25
C GLY A 19 9.96 0.58 -7.91
N GLY A 20 10.43 -0.62 -7.56
CA GLY A 20 9.56 -1.74 -7.20
C GLY A 20 8.95 -1.64 -5.80
N PHE A 21 9.72 -1.14 -4.83
CA PHE A 21 9.29 -1.05 -3.43
C PHE A 21 8.25 0.07 -3.22
N VAL A 22 8.42 1.23 -3.84
CA VAL A 22 7.45 2.34 -3.70
C VAL A 22 6.12 1.97 -4.35
N GLN A 23 6.14 1.30 -5.50
CA GLN A 23 4.91 0.88 -6.19
C GLN A 23 4.14 -0.19 -5.41
N SER A 24 4.83 -1.21 -4.86
CA SER A 24 4.20 -2.24 -4.03
C SER A 24 3.68 -1.68 -2.70
N LEU A 25 4.39 -0.73 -2.09
CA LEU A 25 3.93 -0.04 -0.89
C LEU A 25 2.69 0.82 -1.18
N ASN A 26 2.66 1.56 -2.28
CA ASN A 26 1.49 2.35 -2.69
C ASN A 26 0.27 1.44 -2.96
N PHE A 27 0.48 0.31 -3.65
CA PHE A 27 -0.57 -0.69 -3.85
C PHE A 27 -1.13 -1.20 -2.51
N LEU A 28 -0.27 -1.59 -1.58
CA LEU A 28 -0.68 -2.09 -0.27
C LEU A 28 -1.45 -1.02 0.52
N LEU A 29 -1.00 0.22 0.50
CA LEU A 29 -1.69 1.33 1.16
C LEU A 29 -3.06 1.60 0.52
N TRP A 30 -3.15 1.57 -0.80
CA TRP A 30 -4.40 1.81 -1.52
C TRP A 30 -5.42 0.69 -1.27
N VAL A 31 -4.98 -0.58 -1.37
CA VAL A 31 -5.79 -1.74 -1.03
C VAL A 31 -6.20 -1.71 0.45
N GLY A 32 -5.27 -1.36 1.35
CA GLY A 32 -5.55 -1.24 2.78
C GLY A 32 -6.63 -0.20 3.09
N ILE A 33 -6.58 0.97 2.43
CA ILE A 33 -7.61 2.00 2.55
C ILE A 33 -8.97 1.48 2.08
N ILE A 34 -9.02 0.79 0.93
CA ILE A 34 -10.29 0.24 0.41
C ILE A 34 -10.88 -0.81 1.35
N LEU A 35 -10.04 -1.73 1.84
CA LEU A 35 -10.49 -2.74 2.79
C LEU A 35 -11.00 -2.11 4.09
N LEU A 36 -10.34 -1.04 4.57
CA LEU A 36 -10.80 -0.27 5.72
C LEU A 36 -12.18 0.35 5.46
N VAL A 37 -12.37 0.99 4.30
CA VAL A 37 -13.67 1.56 3.92
C VAL A 37 -14.76 0.48 3.88
N LEU A 38 -14.50 -0.67 3.26
CA LEU A 38 -15.45 -1.79 3.23
C LEU A 38 -15.77 -2.33 4.63
N ALA A 39 -14.74 -2.49 5.48
CA ALA A 39 -14.92 -2.92 6.86
C ALA A 39 -15.80 -1.95 7.65
N VAL A 40 -15.60 -0.64 7.49
CA VAL A 40 -16.42 0.41 8.11
C VAL A 40 -17.86 0.34 7.61
N ILE A 41 -18.08 0.18 6.30
CA ILE A 41 -19.44 0.05 5.72
C ILE A 41 -20.16 -1.17 6.31
N ILE A 42 -19.51 -2.34 6.29
CA ILE A 42 -20.10 -3.58 6.83
C ILE A 42 -20.39 -3.43 8.32
N TRP A 43 -19.47 -2.84 9.07
CA TRP A 43 -19.62 -2.61 10.51
C TRP A 43 -20.82 -1.70 10.82
N LEU A 44 -20.96 -0.59 10.09
CA LEU A 44 -22.09 0.33 10.22
C LEU A 44 -23.42 -0.34 9.86
N VAL A 45 -23.48 -1.06 8.74
CA VAL A 45 -24.70 -1.79 8.32
C VAL A 45 -25.09 -2.83 9.37
N ARG A 46 -24.13 -3.56 9.93
CA ARG A 46 -24.36 -4.54 11.00
C ARG A 46 -24.89 -3.87 12.26
N MET A 47 -24.31 -2.73 12.66
CA MET A 47 -24.75 -1.99 13.84
C MET A 47 -26.19 -1.49 13.71
N LEU A 48 -26.57 -0.97 12.53
CA LEU A 48 -27.90 -0.45 12.27
C LEU A 48 -28.96 -1.55 12.09
N THR A 49 -28.58 -2.70 11.53
CA THR A 49 -29.52 -3.81 11.24
C THR A 49 -29.78 -4.72 12.46
N GLY A 50 -28.94 -4.63 13.50
CA GLY A 50 -28.95 -5.52 14.66
C GLY A 50 -30.10 -5.39 15.66
N ASN A 51 -31.09 -4.50 15.47
CA ASN A 51 -32.18 -4.29 16.44
C ASN A 51 -33.56 -4.85 16.03
N ARG A 52 -33.61 -5.91 15.20
CA ARG A 52 -34.85 -6.69 15.04
C ARG A 52 -34.84 -7.86 16.01
N THR A 53 -34.99 -7.55 17.29
CA THR A 53 -35.50 -8.50 18.30
C THR A 53 -36.92 -8.92 17.89
N PRO A 54 -37.29 -10.21 17.93
CA PRO A 54 -38.69 -10.63 17.81
C PRO A 54 -39.55 -10.01 18.92
#